data_AF-A0A0B8P289-F1
#
_entry.id   AF-A0A0B8P289-F1
#
_cell.length_a   1.000
_cell.length_b   1.000
_cell.length_c   1.000
_cell.angle_alpha   90.00
_cell.angle_beta   90.00
_cell.angle_gamma   90.00
#
_symmetry.space_group_name_H-M   'P 1'
#
loop_
_entity.id
_entity.type
_entity.pdbx_description
1 polymer ?
#
loop_
_entity_poly.entity_id
_entity_poly.type
_entity_poly.pdbx_seq_one_letter_code
_entity_poly.pdbx_strand_id
1 'polypeptide(L)'
;MLAEFAPRNQELLSKRDYLQSQIDEFHKTHRSFTTQQYQEFLTDIGYLLPEGEDFTIETQNLDQEITSMAAPQLVVPIKNARFALNAANARWGSLYDALYGSDVIPSTHGMQAGKKYNPARGKRVIEFAKTMLDEVFPLDEVLTTT
;
A
#
# COMPACT_ATOMS: atom_id res chain seq x y z
N MET A 1 12.00 -14.49 -27.05
CA MET A 1 11.96 -13.80 -25.73
C MET A 1 13.26 -13.10 -25.33
N LEU A 2 14.30 -13.75 -24.77
CA LEU A 2 15.46 -12.98 -24.26
C LEU A 2 16.23 -12.25 -25.38
N ALA A 3 16.64 -12.98 -26.43
CA ALA A 3 17.34 -12.39 -27.58
C ALA A 3 16.51 -11.31 -28.30
N GLU A 4 15.18 -11.40 -28.20
CA GLU A 4 14.21 -10.51 -28.83
C GLU A 4 13.99 -9.22 -28.04
N PHE A 5 13.83 -9.31 -26.71
CA PHE A 5 13.50 -8.16 -25.86
C PHE A 5 14.70 -7.55 -25.12
N ALA A 6 15.82 -8.26 -24.99
CA ALA A 6 17.01 -7.71 -24.34
C ALA A 6 17.52 -6.41 -25.02
N PRO A 7 17.58 -6.31 -26.37
CA PRO A 7 17.98 -5.06 -27.03
C PRO A 7 17.05 -3.90 -26.69
N ARG A 8 15.73 -4.12 -26.71
CA ARG A 8 14.74 -3.09 -26.38
C ARG A 8 14.81 -2.67 -24.91
N ASN A 9 15.05 -3.60 -23.98
CA ASN A 9 15.21 -3.27 -22.56
C ASN A 9 16.44 -2.36 -22.36
N GLN A 10 17.57 -2.69 -22.99
CA GLN A 10 18.76 -1.86 -22.93
C GLN A 10 18.52 -0.45 -23.50
N GLU A 11 17.83 -0.35 -24.63
CA GLU A 11 17.44 0.94 -25.22
C GLU A 11 16.59 1.78 -24.26
N LEU A 12 15.62 1.17 -23.58
CA LEU A 12 14.79 1.86 -22.58
C LEU A 12 15.61 2.38 -21.39
N LEU A 13 16.64 1.63 -20.95
CA LEU A 13 17.56 2.10 -19.92
C LEU A 13 18.40 3.29 -20.42
N SER A 14 18.96 3.20 -21.63
CA SER A 14 19.71 4.31 -22.23
C SER A 14 18.85 5.57 -22.42
N LYS A 15 17.55 5.41 -22.74
CA LYS A 15 16.62 6.55 -22.81
C LYS A 15 16.42 7.22 -21.45
N ARG A 16 16.39 6.46 -20.35
CA ARG A 16 16.32 7.02 -18.98
C ARG A 16 17.57 7.83 -18.66
N ASP A 17 18.75 7.28 -18.92
CA ASP A 17 20.03 7.97 -18.70
C ASP A 17 20.12 9.26 -19.52
N TYR A 18 19.70 9.19 -20.79
CA TYR A 18 19.64 10.36 -21.66
C TYR A 18 18.72 11.45 -21.09
N LEU A 19 17.47 11.12 -20.73
CA LEU A 19 16.52 12.08 -20.18
C LEU A 19 17.04 12.71 -18.88
N GLN A 20 17.60 11.90 -17.98
CA GLN A 20 18.19 12.42 -16.74
C GLN A 20 19.38 13.35 -17.04
N SER A 21 20.23 13.03 -18.01
CA SER A 21 21.37 13.89 -18.39
C SER A 21 20.92 15.28 -18.88
N GLN A 22 19.80 15.35 -19.61
CA GLN A 22 19.23 16.62 -20.08
C GLN A 22 18.68 17.42 -18.90
N ILE A 23 17.98 16.77 -17.97
CA ILE A 23 17.44 17.40 -16.75
C ILE A 23 18.59 17.94 -15.89
N ASP A 24 19.64 17.15 -15.69
CA ASP A 24 20.82 17.58 -14.94
C ASP A 24 21.48 18.82 -15.57
N GLU A 25 21.62 18.83 -16.89
CA GLU A 25 22.20 19.97 -17.62
C GLU A 25 21.32 21.22 -17.57
N PHE A 26 20.00 21.05 -17.66
CA PHE A 26 19.04 22.13 -17.50
C PHE A 26 19.23 22.84 -16.15
N HIS A 27 19.26 22.08 -15.04
CA HIS A 27 19.43 22.65 -13.69
C HIS A 27 20.82 23.25 -13.44
N LYS A 28 21.88 22.77 -14.12
CA LYS A 28 23.21 23.39 -14.05
C LYS A 28 23.26 24.76 -14.72
N THR A 29 22.59 24.87 -15.87
CA THR A 29 22.61 26.07 -16.72
C THR A 29 21.56 27.11 -16.31
N HIS A 30 20.52 26.71 -15.57
CA HIS A 30 19.43 27.59 -15.14
C HIS A 30 19.35 27.67 -13.60
N ARG A 31 19.91 28.75 -13.03
CA ARG A 31 19.88 29.02 -11.57
C ARG A 31 18.49 29.44 -11.06
N SER A 32 17.66 29.98 -11.93
CA SER A 32 16.25 30.26 -11.69
C SER A 32 15.46 30.05 -12.98
N PHE A 33 14.26 29.53 -12.86
CA PHE A 33 13.33 29.30 -13.96
C PHE A 33 11.91 29.27 -13.38
N THR A 34 10.90 29.51 -14.23
CA THR A 34 9.49 29.36 -13.85
C THR A 34 9.03 27.93 -14.07
N THR A 35 7.92 27.55 -13.44
CA THR A 35 7.28 26.24 -13.66
C THR A 35 6.93 26.02 -15.13
N GLN A 36 6.48 27.08 -15.82
CA GLN A 36 6.15 27.01 -17.25
C GLN A 36 7.38 26.68 -18.10
N GLN A 37 8.50 27.38 -17.87
CA GLN A 37 9.76 27.12 -18.59
C GLN A 37 10.25 25.68 -18.40
N TYR A 38 10.10 25.15 -17.18
CA TYR A 38 10.48 23.77 -16.90
C TYR A 38 9.55 22.75 -17.57
N GLN A 39 8.24 23.02 -17.59
CA GLN A 39 7.27 22.17 -18.27
C GLN A 39 7.49 22.15 -19.80
N GLU A 40 7.77 23.31 -20.40
CA GLU A 40 8.14 23.43 -21.82
C GLU A 40 9.40 22.59 -22.12
N PHE A 41 10.46 22.76 -21.33
CA PHE A 41 11.68 21.96 -21.44
C PHE A 41 11.40 20.44 -21.33
N LEU A 42 10.63 20.00 -20.34
CA LEU A 42 10.32 18.57 -20.17
C LEU A 42 9.50 18.01 -21.34
N THR A 43 8.67 18.84 -21.95
CA THR A 43 7.92 18.49 -23.17
C THR A 43 8.88 18.38 -24.37
N ASP A 44 9.80 19.34 -24.53
CA ASP A 44 10.76 19.40 -25.63
C ASP A 44 11.71 18.19 -25.67
N ILE A 45 12.17 17.71 -24.51
CA ILE A 45 13.02 16.50 -24.44
C ILE A 45 12.22 15.19 -24.57
N GLY A 46 10.89 15.28 -24.68
CA GLY A 46 9.97 14.15 -24.75
C GLY A 46 9.83 13.39 -23.43
N TYR A 47 10.00 14.07 -22.29
CA TYR A 47 9.74 13.50 -20.96
C TYR A 47 8.25 13.60 -20.62
N LEU A 48 7.65 14.78 -20.80
CA LEU A 48 6.21 14.97 -20.75
C LEU A 48 5.65 14.74 -22.16
N LEU A 49 4.74 13.79 -22.28
CA LEU A 49 4.04 13.48 -23.52
C LEU A 49 2.64 14.09 -23.49
N PRO A 50 2.03 14.38 -24.66
CA PRO A 50 0.63 14.78 -24.70
C PRO A 50 -0.25 13.69 -24.07
N GLU A 51 -1.29 14.12 -23.38
CA GLU A 51 -2.32 13.23 -22.86
C GLU A 51 -3.02 12.50 -24.01
N GLY A 52 -3.29 11.21 -23.82
CA GLY A 52 -4.04 10.42 -24.79
C GLY A 52 -5.54 10.74 -24.73
N GLU A 53 -6.31 10.21 -25.68
CA GLU A 53 -7.77 10.31 -25.64
C GLU A 53 -8.35 9.54 -24.44
N ASP A 54 -9.52 9.96 -23.97
CA ASP A 54 -10.28 9.23 -22.95
C ASP A 54 -10.56 7.79 -23.42
N PHE A 55 -10.28 6.83 -22.56
CA PHE A 55 -10.59 5.42 -22.80
C PHE A 55 -10.97 4.70 -21.51
N THR A 56 -11.58 3.53 -21.64
CA THR A 56 -11.85 2.62 -20.50
C THR A 56 -10.98 1.39 -20.65
N ILE A 57 -10.37 0.93 -19.55
CA ILE A 57 -9.58 -0.32 -19.56
C ILE A 57 -10.48 -1.52 -19.87
N GLU A 58 -9.97 -2.46 -20.67
CA GLU A 58 -10.74 -3.64 -21.13
C GLU A 58 -10.30 -4.96 -20.46
N THR A 59 -9.53 -4.88 -19.37
CA THR A 59 -8.97 -6.07 -18.71
C THR A 59 -10.07 -6.96 -18.13
N GLN A 60 -10.04 -8.24 -18.49
CA GLN A 60 -11.03 -9.25 -18.08
C GLN A 60 -10.37 -10.42 -17.33
N ASN A 61 -11.19 -11.32 -16.76
CA ASN A 61 -10.77 -12.54 -16.07
C ASN A 61 -9.87 -12.28 -14.84
N LEU A 62 -10.24 -11.29 -14.03
CA LEU A 62 -9.54 -10.93 -12.79
C LEU A 62 -10.31 -11.43 -11.57
N ASP A 63 -9.58 -11.78 -10.50
CA ASP A 63 -10.16 -12.16 -9.22
C ASP A 63 -10.86 -10.99 -8.50
N GLN A 64 -11.80 -11.31 -7.62
CA GLN A 64 -12.59 -10.33 -6.87
C GLN A 64 -11.72 -9.51 -5.90
N GLU A 65 -10.65 -10.12 -5.37
CA GLU A 65 -9.67 -9.47 -4.51
C GLU A 65 -9.00 -8.25 -5.17
N ILE A 66 -8.99 -8.19 -6.51
CA ILE A 66 -8.38 -7.09 -7.28
C ILE A 66 -9.45 -6.14 -7.82
N THR A 67 -10.63 -6.64 -8.18
CA THR A 67 -11.64 -5.87 -8.92
C THR A 67 -12.71 -5.21 -8.07
N SER A 68 -13.10 -5.83 -6.95
CA SER A 68 -14.30 -5.43 -6.19
C SER A 68 -14.08 -5.29 -4.69
N MET A 69 -12.87 -5.57 -4.20
CA MET A 69 -12.54 -5.51 -2.77
C MET A 69 -11.55 -4.38 -2.48
N ALA A 70 -11.89 -3.49 -1.54
CA ALA A 70 -10.94 -2.55 -0.96
C ALA A 70 -10.34 -3.18 0.31
N ALA A 71 -9.07 -3.58 0.27
CA ALA A 71 -8.43 -4.29 1.37
C ALA A 71 -6.91 -4.01 1.45
N PRO A 72 -6.26 -4.27 2.60
CA PRO A 72 -4.81 -4.18 2.73
C PRO A 72 -4.08 -5.16 1.79
N GLN A 73 -2.93 -4.73 1.26
CA GLN A 73 -2.03 -5.58 0.47
C GLN A 73 -0.68 -5.76 1.18
N LEU A 74 -0.31 -7.00 1.46
CA LEU A 74 0.93 -7.35 2.14
C LEU A 74 2.06 -7.67 1.15
N VAL A 75 3.26 -7.12 1.39
CA VAL A 75 4.47 -7.41 0.60
C VAL A 75 5.50 -8.09 1.50
N VAL A 76 6.03 -9.25 1.07
CA VAL A 76 7.02 -10.03 1.82
C VAL A 76 8.16 -10.55 0.93
N PRO A 77 9.36 -10.77 1.50
CA PRO A 77 10.48 -11.34 0.74
C PRO A 77 10.25 -12.83 0.48
N ILE A 78 10.09 -13.21 -0.78
CA ILE A 78 9.84 -14.61 -1.19
C ILE A 78 10.96 -15.58 -0.80
N LYS A 79 12.18 -15.07 -0.58
CA LYS A 79 13.34 -15.88 -0.14
C LYS A 79 13.20 -16.41 1.29
N ASN A 80 12.31 -15.84 2.10
CA ASN A 80 12.03 -16.34 3.45
C ASN A 80 10.71 -17.12 3.45
N ALA A 81 10.82 -18.45 3.44
CA ALA A 81 9.67 -19.35 3.39
C ALA A 81 8.69 -19.14 4.56
N ARG A 82 9.19 -18.83 5.76
CA ARG A 82 8.34 -18.56 6.93
C ARG A 82 7.51 -17.29 6.72
N PHE A 83 8.13 -16.24 6.19
CA PHE A 83 7.41 -14.99 5.91
C PHE A 83 6.42 -15.14 4.77
N ALA A 84 6.78 -15.90 3.72
CA ALA A 84 5.86 -16.23 2.64
C ALA A 84 4.63 -17.00 3.14
N LEU A 85 4.82 -18.04 3.97
CA LEU A 85 3.73 -18.82 4.53
C LEU A 85 2.85 -17.98 5.46
N ASN A 86 3.46 -17.16 6.33
CA ASN A 86 2.72 -16.24 7.20
C ASN A 86 1.91 -15.24 6.38
N ALA A 87 2.46 -14.71 5.29
CA ALA A 87 1.77 -13.76 4.42
C ALA A 87 0.61 -14.40 3.66
N ALA A 88 0.80 -15.61 3.13
CA ALA A 88 -0.28 -16.35 2.48
C ALA A 88 -1.46 -16.60 3.44
N ASN A 89 -1.16 -16.92 4.70
CA ASN A 89 -2.17 -17.15 5.73
C ASN A 89 -2.74 -15.86 6.34
N ALA A 90 -2.14 -14.69 6.07
CA ALA A 90 -2.55 -13.41 6.65
C ALA A 90 -3.87 -12.86 6.08
N ARG A 91 -4.51 -13.57 5.15
CA ARG A 91 -5.87 -13.24 4.69
C ARG A 91 -6.85 -13.16 5.86
N TRP A 92 -6.64 -13.98 6.89
CA TRP A 92 -7.41 -13.96 8.13
C TRP A 92 -6.46 -13.82 9.31
N GLY A 93 -6.71 -12.80 10.14
CA GLY A 93 -5.91 -12.51 11.32
C GLY A 93 -6.78 -12.36 12.56
N SER A 94 -6.24 -12.73 13.71
CA SER A 94 -6.90 -12.50 15.00
C SER A 94 -6.81 -11.02 15.37
N LEU A 95 -7.95 -10.33 15.36
CA LEU A 95 -8.04 -8.94 15.83
C LEU A 95 -7.59 -8.83 17.29
N TYR A 96 -7.92 -9.83 18.12
CA TYR A 96 -7.56 -9.84 19.53
C TYR A 96 -6.05 -9.93 19.71
N ASP A 97 -5.36 -10.78 18.95
CA ASP A 97 -3.89 -10.88 19.01
C ASP A 97 -3.23 -9.61 18.46
N ALA A 98 -3.77 -9.02 17.40
CA ALA A 98 -3.27 -7.77 16.85
C ALA A 98 -3.38 -6.62 17.87
N LEU A 99 -4.51 -6.50 18.57
CA LEU A 99 -4.73 -5.48 19.61
C LEU A 99 -3.91 -5.75 20.87
N TYR A 100 -3.89 -7.00 21.33
CA TYR A 100 -3.18 -7.37 22.55
C TYR A 100 -1.66 -7.27 22.37
N GLY A 101 -1.14 -7.66 21.22
CA GLY A 101 0.30 -7.72 20.92
C GLY A 101 0.93 -6.41 20.45
N SER A 102 0.13 -5.41 20.10
CA SER A 102 0.60 -4.09 19.63
C SER A 102 0.43 -2.99 20.68
N ASP A 103 0.89 -1.79 20.35
CA ASP A 103 0.73 -0.57 21.15
C ASP A 103 -0.60 0.17 20.91
N VAL A 104 -1.48 -0.35 20.03
CA VAL A 104 -2.84 0.19 19.83
C VAL A 104 -3.59 0.28 21.16
N ILE A 105 -3.38 -0.69 22.05
CA ILE A 105 -3.78 -0.58 23.45
C ILE A 105 -2.55 -0.14 24.26
N PRO A 106 -2.56 1.07 24.85
CA PRO A 106 -1.45 1.56 25.65
C PRO A 106 -1.09 0.61 26.80
N SER A 107 0.20 0.40 27.02
CA SER A 107 0.72 -0.46 28.09
C SER A 107 0.78 0.26 29.47
N THR A 108 -0.04 1.27 29.68
CA THR A 108 -0.08 2.09 30.89
C THR A 108 -1.03 1.48 31.94
N HIS A 109 -1.00 2.02 33.16
CA HIS A 109 -1.96 1.68 34.24
C HIS A 109 -2.13 0.17 34.53
N GLY A 110 -1.06 -0.61 34.46
CA GLY A 110 -1.09 -2.04 34.74
C GLY A 110 -1.56 -2.91 33.56
N MET A 111 -1.68 -2.35 32.35
CA MET A 111 -2.07 -3.06 31.12
C MET A 111 -0.89 -3.48 30.25
N GLN A 112 0.30 -3.66 30.85
CA GLN A 112 1.44 -4.19 30.12
C GLN A 112 1.15 -5.60 29.61
N ALA A 113 1.54 -5.86 28.36
CA ALA A 113 1.69 -7.23 27.88
C ALA A 113 2.85 -7.91 28.64
N GLY A 114 2.69 -9.20 28.94
CA GLY A 114 3.70 -9.98 29.65
C GLY A 114 3.67 -11.44 29.25
N LYS A 115 4.50 -12.27 29.88
CA LYS A 115 4.57 -13.71 29.60
C LYS A 115 3.28 -14.46 29.89
N LYS A 116 2.44 -13.93 30.77
CA LYS A 116 1.12 -14.45 31.11
C LYS A 116 0.05 -13.46 30.64
N TYR A 117 -1.14 -13.98 30.37
CA TYR A 117 -2.30 -13.17 30.08
C TYR A 117 -2.58 -12.18 31.22
N ASN A 118 -2.81 -10.92 30.85
CA ASN A 118 -3.18 -9.84 31.73
C ASN A 118 -4.68 -9.55 31.54
N PRO A 119 -5.54 -9.92 32.51
CA PRO A 119 -6.98 -9.71 32.38
C PRO A 119 -7.39 -8.26 32.21
N ALA A 120 -6.65 -7.30 32.79
CA ALA A 120 -6.95 -5.87 32.65
C ALA A 120 -6.75 -5.41 31.19
N ARG A 121 -5.66 -5.83 30.55
CA ARG A 121 -5.40 -5.57 29.13
C ARG A 121 -6.42 -6.28 28.24
N GLY A 122 -6.70 -7.56 28.52
CA GLY A 122 -7.67 -8.33 27.74
C GLY A 122 -9.09 -7.76 27.80
N LYS A 123 -9.51 -7.20 28.94
CA LYS A 123 -10.78 -6.47 29.03
C LYS A 123 -10.82 -5.29 28.06
N ARG A 124 -9.70 -4.54 27.92
CA ARG A 124 -9.61 -3.41 26.99
C ARG A 124 -9.63 -3.87 25.52
N VAL A 125 -9.03 -5.02 25.19
CA VAL A 125 -9.14 -5.64 23.85
C VAL A 125 -10.59 -5.96 23.52
N ILE A 126 -11.31 -6.60 24.45
CA ILE A 126 -12.72 -6.96 24.26
C ILE A 126 -13.58 -5.72 24.05
N GLU A 127 -13.38 -4.69 24.87
CA GLU A 127 -14.10 -3.42 24.73
C GLU A 127 -13.86 -2.78 23.36
N PHE A 128 -12.60 -2.69 22.93
CA PHE A 128 -12.26 -2.16 21.60
C PHE A 128 -12.96 -2.95 20.49
N ALA A 129 -12.89 -4.29 20.54
CA ALA A 129 -13.50 -5.14 19.53
C ALA A 129 -15.03 -5.00 19.51
N LYS A 130 -15.68 -4.86 20.67
CA LYS A 130 -17.12 -4.62 20.77
C LYS A 130 -17.51 -3.28 20.16
N THR A 131 -16.79 -2.21 20.48
CA THR A 131 -17.02 -0.89 19.88
C THR A 131 -16.90 -0.95 18.35
N MET A 132 -15.87 -1.62 17.83
CA MET A 132 -15.74 -1.83 16.38
C MET A 132 -16.93 -2.62 15.80
N LEU A 133 -17.42 -3.65 16.48
CA LEU A 133 -18.59 -4.40 16.04
C LEU A 133 -19.85 -3.52 16.02
N ASP A 134 -20.06 -2.69 17.05
CA ASP A 134 -21.20 -1.76 17.11
C ASP A 134 -21.13 -0.72 15.98
N GLU A 135 -19.94 -0.27 15.60
CA GLU A 135 -19.73 0.70 14.51
C GLU A 135 -19.90 0.08 13.11
N VAL A 136 -19.37 -1.12 12.88
CA VAL A 136 -19.33 -1.75 11.55
C VAL A 136 -20.58 -2.60 11.29
N PHE A 137 -21.14 -3.21 12.33
CA PHE A 137 -22.29 -4.12 12.27
C PHE A 137 -23.32 -3.78 13.36
N PRO A 138 -23.92 -2.58 13.32
CA PRO A 138 -24.87 -2.15 14.35
C PRO A 138 -26.06 -3.10 14.44
N LEU A 139 -26.51 -3.39 15.67
CA LEU A 139 -27.70 -4.19 15.92
C LEU A 139 -28.95 -3.31 15.84
N ASP A 140 -30.03 -3.85 15.26
CA ASP A 140 -31.35 -3.23 15.31
C ASP A 140 -31.88 -3.24 16.76
N GLU A 141 -32.45 -2.12 17.22
CA GLU A 141 -32.91 -1.94 18.60
C GLU A 141 -33.93 -3.01 19.07
N VAL A 142 -34.68 -3.62 18.14
CA VAL A 142 -35.73 -4.61 18.40
C VAL A 142 -35.18 -5.93 18.98
N LEU A 143 -33.88 -6.24 18.79
CA LEU A 143 -33.29 -7.50 19.23
C LEU A 143 -32.68 -7.47 20.65
N THR A 144 -32.70 -6.31 21.33
CA THR A 144 -32.02 -6.13 22.64
C THR A 144 -32.95 -6.19 23.86
N THR A 145 -34.25 -6.40 23.68
CA THR A 145 -35.29 -6.37 24.74
C THR A 145 -36.00 -7.71 25.03
N THR A 146 -35.35 -8.85 24.75
CA THR A 146 -35.81 -10.19 25.20
C THR A 146 -34.80 -10.83 26.13
#